data_AF-A0A0S8KFV4-F1
#
_entry.id   AF-A0A0S8KFV4-F1
#
_cell.length_a   1.000
_cell.length_b   1.000
_cell.length_c   1.000
_cell.angle_alpha   90.00
_cell.angle_beta   90.00
_cell.angle_gamma   90.00
#
_symmetry.space_group_name_H-M   'P 1'
#
loop_
_entity.id
_entity.type
_entity.pdbx_description
1 polymer ?
#
loop_
_entity_poly.entity_id
_entity_poly.type
_entity_poly.pdbx_seq_one_letter_code
_entity_poly.pdbx_strand_id
1 'polypeptide(L)'
;MILCFALVVQAQNVTVTGTVTDTQGESLIGVNIVVEGTTMGTITDINGNYELEVGPDARLTFSYVGYETQTVAVGDQRVINVSLVPGAALEEVVVVGYGTLRRSDLTGSLASVSARDFEQQPLTRVDQALQGRASGVSVIQTSGKPGAGFKIRIRGSNSIAGNNDPLYVVDGLTIEDINSININDVASMEVLKDASATAIYGSRGANGVVLVTTKTGEKGPARVAFETYYGVSKVFQSLDVMTPAEFAEGVNFAEGLEWYTAQEIADLRTGGGEDWQDRLFRKAPFWNAQLSVSGGS
;
A
#
# COMPACT_ATOMS: atom_id res chain seq x y z
N MET A 1 -19.62 70.54 9.65
CA MET A 1 -18.72 69.50 10.21
C MET A 1 -19.60 68.33 10.61
N ILE A 2 -19.72 67.32 9.76
CA ILE A 2 -20.57 66.14 9.98
C ILE A 2 -19.73 65.14 10.80
N LEU A 3 -20.17 64.85 12.02
CA LEU A 3 -19.50 63.94 12.94
C LEU A 3 -20.04 62.52 12.68
N CYS A 4 -19.27 61.69 11.97
CA CYS A 4 -19.55 60.27 11.82
C CYS A 4 -19.20 59.53 13.13
N PHE A 5 -20.21 58.98 13.79
CA PHE A 5 -20.05 58.11 14.95
C PHE A 5 -19.89 56.67 14.44
N ALA A 6 -18.69 56.08 14.60
CA ALA A 6 -18.45 54.68 14.28
C ALA A 6 -18.90 53.82 15.46
N LEU A 7 -20.00 53.09 15.30
CA LEU A 7 -20.42 52.03 16.22
C LEU A 7 -19.52 50.80 15.98
N VAL A 8 -18.62 50.53 16.92
CA VAL A 8 -17.89 49.26 16.97
C VAL A 8 -18.85 48.22 17.54
N VAL A 9 -19.45 47.42 16.66
CA VAL A 9 -20.22 46.23 17.05
C VAL A 9 -19.21 45.18 17.50
N GLN A 10 -19.11 44.95 18.80
CA GLN A 10 -18.38 43.79 19.33
C GLN A 10 -19.23 42.54 19.11
N ALA A 11 -18.74 41.59 18.31
CA ALA A 11 -19.32 40.26 18.25
C ALA A 11 -19.16 39.62 19.64
N GLN A 12 -20.28 39.39 20.34
CA GLN A 12 -20.26 38.69 21.62
C GLN A 12 -20.02 37.21 21.33
N ASN A 13 -18.84 36.74 21.70
CA ASN A 13 -18.59 35.31 21.76
C ASN A 13 -19.46 34.68 22.85
N VAL A 14 -19.98 33.49 22.57
CA VAL A 14 -20.82 32.70 23.47
C VAL A 14 -20.14 31.35 23.70
N THR A 15 -20.04 30.95 24.96
CA THR A 15 -19.58 29.61 25.32
C THR A 15 -20.69 28.60 25.06
N VAL A 16 -20.42 27.65 24.18
CA VAL A 16 -21.28 26.50 23.89
C VAL A 16 -20.68 25.28 24.57
N THR A 17 -21.52 24.52 25.24
CA THR A 17 -21.17 23.26 25.92
C THR A 17 -22.03 22.13 25.38
N GLY A 18 -21.61 20.88 25.57
CA GLY A 18 -22.45 19.75 25.22
C GLY A 18 -21.76 18.41 25.34
N THR A 19 -22.49 17.36 25.02
CA THR A 19 -22.02 15.98 25.02
C THR A 19 -22.19 15.34 23.65
N VAL A 20 -21.20 14.57 23.22
CA VAL A 20 -21.28 13.76 22.00
C VAL A 20 -21.40 12.28 22.35
N THR A 21 -22.43 11.62 21.82
CA THR A 21 -22.68 10.19 22.03
C THR A 21 -22.84 9.46 20.70
N ASP A 22 -22.82 8.13 20.71
CA ASP A 22 -23.24 7.31 19.58
C ASP A 22 -24.77 7.11 19.56
N THR A 23 -25.25 6.27 18.64
CA THR A 23 -26.68 5.88 18.54
C THR A 23 -27.12 4.88 19.61
N GLN A 24 -26.20 4.28 20.36
CA GLN A 24 -26.45 3.38 21.48
C GLN A 24 -26.42 4.11 22.84
N GLY A 25 -26.07 5.40 22.85
CA GLY A 25 -25.98 6.25 24.03
C GLY A 25 -24.61 6.22 24.73
N GLU A 26 -23.59 5.60 24.12
CA GLU A 26 -22.22 5.58 24.62
C GLU A 26 -21.53 6.92 24.32
N SER A 27 -20.78 7.45 25.29
CA SER A 27 -20.09 8.74 25.14
C SER A 27 -18.85 8.59 24.24
N LEU A 28 -18.69 9.52 23.29
CA LEU A 28 -17.61 9.45 22.30
C LEU A 28 -16.45 10.37 22.72
N ILE A 29 -15.31 9.75 23.06
CA ILE A 29 -14.04 10.43 23.37
C ILE A 29 -13.30 10.82 22.09
N GLY A 30 -12.74 12.03 22.04
CA GLY A 30 -11.88 12.47 20.93
C GLY A 30 -12.61 12.85 19.64
N VAL A 31 -13.90 13.19 19.71
CA VAL A 31 -14.64 13.77 18.59
C VAL A 31 -14.09 15.16 18.31
N ASN A 32 -13.78 15.45 17.04
CA ASN A 32 -13.26 16.73 16.61
C ASN A 32 -14.41 17.68 16.24
N ILE A 33 -14.46 18.83 16.89
CA ILE A 33 -15.54 19.82 16.79
C ILE A 33 -14.95 21.13 16.30
N VAL A 34 -15.34 21.57 15.11
CA VAL A 34 -14.74 22.75 14.46
C VAL A 34 -15.84 23.73 14.03
N VAL A 35 -15.58 25.02 14.21
CA VAL A 35 -16.43 26.09 13.67
C VAL A 35 -16.22 26.20 12.17
N GLU A 36 -17.29 25.99 11.40
CA GLU A 36 -17.29 25.98 9.95
C GLU A 36 -16.64 27.26 9.38
N GLY A 37 -15.67 27.08 8.48
CA GLY A 37 -14.92 28.18 7.86
C GLY A 37 -13.77 28.77 8.69
N THR A 38 -13.48 28.22 9.87
CA THR A 38 -12.35 28.67 10.73
C THR A 38 -11.49 27.50 11.21
N THR A 39 -10.35 27.80 11.82
CA THR A 39 -9.51 26.81 12.52
C THR A 39 -9.84 26.70 14.02
N MET A 40 -10.90 27.37 14.49
CA MET A 40 -11.31 27.31 15.89
C MET A 40 -12.10 26.02 16.13
N GLY A 41 -11.67 25.25 17.11
CA GLY A 41 -12.30 23.97 17.44
C GLY A 41 -11.81 23.41 18.77
N THR A 42 -12.45 22.35 19.20
CA THR A 42 -12.14 21.61 20.43
C THR A 42 -12.34 20.11 20.20
N ILE A 43 -11.94 19.30 21.18
CA ILE A 43 -12.13 17.86 21.18
C ILE A 43 -12.92 17.43 22.41
N THR A 44 -13.69 16.34 22.29
CA THR A 44 -14.41 15.80 23.45
C THR A 44 -13.49 15.11 24.45
N ASP A 45 -13.82 15.23 25.74
CA ASP A 45 -13.14 14.56 26.84
C ASP A 45 -13.50 13.06 26.96
N ILE A 46 -12.99 12.39 28.01
CA ILE A 46 -13.25 10.96 28.27
C ILE A 46 -14.73 10.62 28.51
N ASN A 47 -15.53 11.61 28.92
CA ASN A 47 -16.96 11.49 29.15
C ASN A 47 -17.78 12.04 27.97
N GLY A 48 -17.14 12.34 26.84
CA GLY A 48 -17.79 12.90 25.64
C GLY A 48 -18.19 14.36 25.75
N ASN A 49 -17.78 15.09 26.79
CA ASN A 49 -18.11 16.51 26.96
C ASN A 49 -17.19 17.40 26.14
N TYR A 50 -17.70 18.56 25.71
CA TYR A 50 -16.90 19.61 25.10
C TYR A 50 -17.35 21.00 25.54
N GLU A 51 -16.44 21.96 25.39
CA GLU A 51 -16.68 23.39 25.59
C GLU A 51 -15.93 24.17 24.50
N LEU A 52 -16.63 25.08 23.83
CA LEU A 52 -16.08 25.90 22.76
C LEU A 52 -16.72 27.29 22.75
N GLU A 53 -15.90 28.32 22.65
CA GLU A 53 -16.33 29.71 22.55
C GLU A 53 -16.50 30.12 21.08
N VAL A 54 -17.72 30.50 20.69
CA VAL A 54 -18.11 30.72 19.29
C VAL A 54 -19.05 31.92 19.13
N GLY A 55 -19.10 32.50 17.93
CA GLY A 55 -20.10 33.53 17.62
C GLY A 55 -21.52 32.94 17.53
N PRO A 56 -22.57 33.77 17.74
CA PRO A 56 -23.97 33.30 17.74
C PRO A 56 -24.42 32.71 16.39
N ASP A 57 -23.84 33.17 15.28
CA ASP A 57 -24.15 32.67 13.93
C ASP A 57 -23.22 31.52 13.48
N ALA A 58 -22.41 30.96 14.38
CA ALA A 58 -21.48 29.89 14.05
C ALA A 58 -22.20 28.55 13.78
N ARG A 59 -21.60 27.72 12.93
CA ARG A 59 -22.00 26.33 12.70
C ARG A 59 -20.88 25.41 13.16
N LEU A 60 -21.21 24.43 13.99
CA LEU A 60 -20.28 23.45 14.54
C LEU A 60 -20.35 22.18 13.71
N THR A 61 -19.20 21.74 13.20
CA THR A 61 -19.05 20.48 12.48
C THR A 61 -18.37 19.46 13.39
N PHE A 62 -19.06 18.35 13.61
CA PHE A 62 -18.63 17.22 14.44
C PHE A 62 -18.12 16.11 13.53
N SER A 63 -16.89 15.68 13.74
CA SER A 63 -16.24 14.64 12.93
C SER A 63 -15.54 13.62 13.83
N TYR A 64 -15.74 12.35 13.53
CA TYR A 64 -15.11 11.25 14.26
C TYR A 64 -14.89 10.06 13.32
N VAL A 65 -13.79 9.33 13.53
CA VAL A 65 -13.41 8.24 12.63
C VAL A 65 -14.46 7.13 12.69
N GLY A 66 -15.02 6.76 11.54
CA GLY A 66 -16.07 5.75 11.43
C GLY A 66 -17.50 6.26 11.64
N TYR A 67 -17.70 7.58 11.75
CA TYR A 67 -19.01 8.22 11.92
C TYR A 67 -19.30 9.22 10.80
N GLU A 68 -20.58 9.44 10.49
CA GLU A 68 -20.99 10.49 9.58
C GLU A 68 -20.71 11.87 10.19
N THR A 69 -20.18 12.78 9.36
CA THR A 69 -19.94 14.16 9.79
C THR A 69 -21.27 14.89 9.92
N GLN A 70 -21.52 15.50 11.07
CA GLN A 70 -22.77 16.22 11.34
C GLN A 70 -22.47 17.70 11.61
N THR A 71 -23.26 18.60 11.00
CA THR A 71 -23.13 20.04 11.20
C THR A 71 -24.38 20.60 11.87
N VAL A 72 -24.20 21.34 12.97
CA VAL A 72 -25.28 21.93 13.77
C VAL A 72 -25.07 23.44 13.88
N ALA A 73 -26.11 24.24 13.65
CA ALA A 73 -26.05 25.68 13.85
C ALA A 73 -26.19 26.02 15.34
N VAL A 74 -25.38 26.96 15.84
CA VAL A 74 -25.39 27.37 17.26
C VAL A 74 -26.62 28.22 17.56
N GLY A 75 -26.82 29.34 16.86
CA GLY A 75 -27.92 30.26 17.12
C GLY A 75 -27.95 30.72 18.57
N ASP A 76 -29.11 30.61 19.22
CA ASP A 76 -29.31 30.95 20.64
C ASP A 76 -29.02 29.79 21.60
N GLN A 77 -28.52 28.64 21.11
CA GLN A 77 -28.32 27.45 21.92
C GLN A 77 -26.97 27.49 22.65
N ARG A 78 -27.00 27.39 23.99
CA ARG A 78 -25.79 27.29 24.82
C ARG A 78 -25.38 25.87 25.16
N VAL A 79 -26.29 24.92 24.98
CA VAL A 79 -26.05 23.49 25.21
C VAL A 79 -26.48 22.72 23.97
N ILE A 80 -25.53 22.03 23.32
CA ILE A 80 -25.77 21.28 22.08
C ILE A 80 -25.26 19.85 22.25
N ASN A 81 -26.19 18.92 22.46
CA ASN A 81 -25.87 17.49 22.53
C ASN A 81 -26.08 16.85 21.17
N VAL A 82 -25.11 16.03 20.74
CA VAL A 82 -25.09 15.44 19.40
C VAL A 82 -24.92 13.94 19.51
N SER A 83 -25.81 13.18 18.85
CA SER A 83 -25.64 11.74 18.67
C SER A 83 -25.13 11.49 17.26
N LEU A 84 -23.89 11.03 17.14
CA LEU A 84 -23.27 10.73 15.86
C LEU A 84 -23.75 9.37 15.35
N VAL A 85 -24.13 9.35 14.07
CA VAL A 85 -24.52 8.12 13.38
C VAL A 85 -23.27 7.42 12.86
N PRO A 86 -23.07 6.12 13.12
CA PRO A 86 -22.00 5.35 12.50
C PRO A 86 -22.08 5.49 10.98
N GLY A 87 -20.95 5.85 10.36
CA GLY A 87 -20.86 5.96 8.92
C GLY A 87 -20.90 4.57 8.29
N ALA A 88 -21.37 4.49 7.04
CA ALA A 88 -21.15 3.29 6.26
C ALA A 88 -19.65 2.99 6.23
N ALA A 89 -19.27 1.75 6.59
CA ALA A 89 -17.90 1.28 6.40
C ALA A 89 -17.50 1.61 4.96
N LEU A 90 -16.33 2.24 4.77
CA LEU A 90 -15.83 2.61 3.44
C LEU A 90 -15.85 1.36 2.54
N GLU A 91 -16.84 1.28 1.66
CA GLU A 91 -16.96 0.21 0.70
C GLU A 91 -15.89 0.43 -0.38
N GLU A 92 -14.91 -0.46 -0.39
CA GLU A 92 -13.80 -0.44 -1.33
C GLU A 92 -14.34 -0.57 -2.77
N VAL A 93 -14.25 0.51 -3.54
CA VAL A 93 -14.69 0.57 -4.94
C VAL A 93 -13.61 -0.07 -5.80
N VAL A 94 -14.04 -1.05 -6.58
CA VAL A 94 -13.23 -1.83 -7.51
C VAL A 94 -13.50 -1.30 -8.92
N VAL A 95 -12.46 -0.79 -9.60
CA VAL A 95 -12.59 -0.26 -10.97
C VAL A 95 -12.25 -1.35 -11.97
N VAL A 96 -13.28 -2.02 -12.47
CA VAL A 96 -13.15 -2.96 -13.60
C VAL A 96 -13.66 -2.26 -14.85
N GLY A 97 -12.79 -1.58 -15.60
CA GLY A 97 -13.02 -1.08 -16.98
C GLY A 97 -14.38 -0.42 -17.32
N TYR A 98 -14.39 0.85 -17.73
CA TYR A 98 -15.56 1.65 -18.18
C TYR A 98 -16.82 1.68 -17.27
N GLY A 99 -16.84 1.02 -16.11
CA GLY A 99 -17.92 1.14 -15.11
C GLY A 99 -17.51 0.66 -13.72
N THR A 100 -18.11 1.24 -12.68
CA THR A 100 -17.94 0.83 -11.28
C THR A 100 -19.01 -0.20 -10.90
N LEU A 101 -18.62 -1.44 -10.59
CA LEU A 101 -19.55 -2.47 -10.10
C LEU A 101 -19.30 -2.75 -8.62
N ARG A 102 -20.36 -3.08 -7.88
CA ARG A 102 -20.25 -3.44 -6.46
C ARG A 102 -19.65 -4.83 -6.32
N ARG A 103 -18.77 -5.03 -5.33
CA ARG A 103 -18.11 -6.31 -5.00
C ARG A 103 -19.10 -7.46 -4.79
N SER A 104 -20.33 -7.15 -4.37
CA SER A 104 -21.45 -8.11 -4.20
C SER A 104 -21.98 -8.69 -5.50
N ASP A 105 -21.78 -8.00 -6.63
CA ASP A 105 -22.44 -8.29 -7.89
C ASP A 105 -21.54 -9.11 -8.84
N LEU A 106 -20.29 -9.35 -8.44
CA LEU A 106 -19.33 -10.17 -9.17
C LEU A 106 -19.40 -11.62 -8.66
N THR A 107 -20.00 -12.49 -9.46
CA THR A 107 -20.16 -13.93 -9.19
C THR A 107 -18.88 -14.76 -9.44
N GLY A 108 -17.76 -14.12 -9.80
CA GLY A 108 -16.49 -14.75 -10.16
C GLY A 108 -15.44 -14.76 -9.05
N SER A 109 -14.42 -15.63 -9.18
CA SER A 109 -13.28 -15.72 -8.27
C SER A 109 -12.32 -14.55 -8.47
N LEU A 110 -12.50 -13.52 -7.65
CA LEU A 110 -11.60 -12.37 -7.53
C LEU A 110 -10.63 -12.58 -6.36
N ALA A 111 -9.34 -12.29 -6.57
CA ALA A 111 -8.45 -11.95 -5.46
C ALA A 111 -8.18 -10.45 -5.51
N SER A 112 -8.29 -9.80 -4.35
CA SER A 112 -7.96 -8.39 -4.18
C SER A 112 -6.85 -8.28 -3.13
N VAL A 113 -5.92 -7.36 -3.37
CA VAL A 113 -4.85 -6.96 -2.46
C VAL A 113 -4.93 -5.45 -2.32
N SER A 114 -5.18 -4.97 -1.10
CA SER A 114 -5.33 -3.55 -0.80
C SER A 114 -3.98 -2.92 -0.41
N ALA A 115 -3.85 -1.60 -0.54
CA ALA A 115 -2.64 -0.88 -0.13
C ALA A 115 -2.19 -1.17 1.30
N ARG A 116 -3.14 -1.30 2.23
CA ARG A 116 -2.88 -1.60 3.64
C ARG A 116 -2.15 -2.93 3.83
N ASP A 117 -2.36 -3.89 2.92
CA ASP A 117 -1.74 -5.21 3.01
C ASP A 117 -0.23 -5.14 2.73
N PHE A 118 0.26 -4.18 1.93
CA PHE A 118 1.68 -3.99 1.62
C PHE A 118 2.36 -2.80 2.29
N GLU A 119 1.64 -1.84 2.87
CA GLU A 119 2.23 -0.68 3.56
C GLU A 119 3.26 -1.05 4.65
N GLN A 120 3.10 -2.19 5.32
CA GLN A 120 4.00 -2.62 6.40
C GLN A 120 5.23 -3.41 5.92
N GLN A 121 5.33 -3.72 4.62
CA GLN A 121 6.47 -4.42 4.05
C GLN A 121 7.22 -3.49 3.10
N PRO A 122 8.57 -3.47 3.12
CA PRO A 122 9.37 -2.70 2.17
C PRO A 122 9.35 -3.40 0.81
N LEU A 123 8.18 -3.43 0.17
CA LEU A 123 8.03 -3.91 -1.19
C LEU A 123 8.46 -2.79 -2.13
N THR A 124 9.34 -3.14 -3.05
CA THR A 124 9.90 -2.17 -4.00
C THR A 124 9.16 -2.18 -5.33
N ARG A 125 8.23 -3.14 -5.50
CA ARG A 125 7.59 -3.44 -6.78
C ARG A 125 6.20 -4.04 -6.58
N VAL A 126 5.34 -3.79 -7.57
CA VAL A 126 3.92 -4.19 -7.58
C VAL A 126 3.73 -5.70 -7.70
N ASP A 127 4.58 -6.36 -8.48
CA ASP A 127 4.55 -7.82 -8.69
C ASP A 127 4.83 -8.61 -7.40
N GLN A 128 5.70 -8.11 -6.53
CA GLN A 128 5.98 -8.70 -5.22
C GLN A 128 4.78 -8.64 -4.27
N ALA A 129 3.96 -7.58 -4.37
CA ALA A 129 2.81 -7.39 -3.49
C ALA A 129 1.69 -8.42 -3.73
N LEU A 130 1.66 -9.07 -4.90
CA LEU A 130 0.74 -10.16 -5.19
C LEU A 130 1.22 -11.51 -4.66
N GLN A 131 2.50 -11.65 -4.32
CA GLN A 131 3.10 -12.91 -3.91
C GLN A 131 2.51 -13.41 -2.59
N GLY A 132 1.86 -14.58 -2.64
CA GLY A 132 1.28 -15.22 -1.45
C GLY A 132 0.01 -14.55 -0.91
N ARG A 133 -0.46 -13.45 -1.51
CA ARG A 133 -1.64 -12.70 -1.08
C ARG A 133 -2.86 -12.90 -1.98
N ALA A 134 -2.63 -13.30 -3.23
CA ALA A 134 -3.69 -13.67 -4.16
C ALA A 134 -3.71 -15.20 -4.39
N SER A 135 -4.82 -15.86 -4.03
CA SER A 135 -4.97 -17.30 -4.22
C SER A 135 -4.91 -17.68 -5.71
N GLY A 136 -4.13 -18.72 -6.05
CA GLY A 136 -3.99 -19.17 -7.45
C GLY A 136 -3.14 -18.24 -8.33
N VAL A 137 -2.42 -17.29 -7.74
CA VAL A 137 -1.42 -16.45 -8.42
C VAL A 137 -0.03 -16.92 -8.00
N SER A 138 0.79 -17.27 -8.99
CA SER A 138 2.19 -17.61 -8.80
C SER A 138 3.06 -16.49 -9.32
N VAL A 139 3.89 -15.92 -8.45
CA VAL A 139 4.87 -14.90 -8.80
C VAL A 139 6.23 -15.59 -8.80
N ILE A 140 6.82 -15.75 -9.99
CA ILE A 140 8.08 -16.45 -10.19
C ILE A 140 9.17 -15.42 -10.41
N GLN A 141 10.13 -15.36 -9.47
CA GLN A 141 11.35 -14.62 -9.69
C GLN A 141 12.24 -15.38 -10.66
N THR A 142 12.47 -14.82 -11.86
CA THR A 142 13.34 -15.45 -12.86
C THR A 142 14.81 -15.10 -12.68
N SER A 143 15.11 -14.03 -11.93
CA SER A 143 16.48 -13.60 -11.66
C SER A 143 16.57 -12.75 -10.39
N GLY A 144 17.71 -12.86 -9.68
CA GLY A 144 18.09 -11.96 -8.60
C GLY A 144 18.70 -10.63 -9.06
N LYS A 145 18.75 -10.37 -10.38
CA LYS A 145 19.28 -9.12 -10.92
C LYS A 145 18.39 -7.93 -10.52
N PRO A 146 18.96 -6.81 -10.04
CA PRO A 146 18.20 -5.58 -9.82
C PRO A 146 17.45 -5.17 -11.09
N GLY A 147 16.16 -4.86 -10.96
CA GLY A 147 15.29 -4.48 -12.08
C GLY A 147 14.79 -5.64 -12.94
N ALA A 148 15.22 -6.89 -12.70
CA ALA A 148 14.60 -8.04 -13.36
C ALA A 148 13.15 -8.19 -12.86
N GLY A 149 12.21 -8.22 -13.82
CA GLY A 149 10.80 -8.42 -13.52
C GLY A 149 10.49 -9.81 -12.97
N PHE A 150 9.45 -9.90 -12.16
CA PHE A 150 8.85 -11.17 -11.79
C PHE A 150 7.86 -11.59 -12.88
N LYS A 151 7.75 -12.90 -13.10
CA LYS A 151 6.72 -13.46 -13.98
C LYS A 151 5.50 -13.81 -13.15
N ILE A 152 4.38 -13.17 -13.43
CA ILE A 152 3.09 -13.49 -12.81
C ILE A 152 2.39 -14.55 -13.64
N ARG A 153 1.83 -15.56 -12.99
CA ARG A 153 1.06 -16.62 -13.63
C ARG A 153 -0.21 -16.89 -12.83
N ILE A 154 -1.35 -16.77 -13.49
CA ILE A 154 -2.67 -16.95 -12.87
C ILE A 154 -3.19 -18.33 -13.25
N ARG A 155 -3.48 -19.18 -12.25
CA ARG A 155 -3.95 -20.57 -12.40
C ARG A 155 -3.02 -21.50 -13.21
N GLY A 156 -1.72 -21.24 -13.20
CA GLY A 156 -0.73 -22.09 -13.87
C GLY A 156 -0.54 -21.77 -15.34
N SER A 157 0.08 -22.68 -16.09
CA SER A 157 0.38 -22.47 -17.51
C SER A 157 -0.82 -22.89 -18.36
N ASN A 158 -1.47 -21.94 -19.03
CA ASN A 158 -2.62 -22.22 -19.90
C ASN A 158 -2.20 -22.63 -21.32
N SER A 159 -0.93 -22.43 -21.70
CA SER A 159 -0.39 -22.75 -23.01
C SER A 159 0.99 -23.40 -22.93
N ILE A 160 1.20 -24.42 -23.76
CA ILE A 160 2.45 -25.17 -23.90
C ILE A 160 3.45 -24.42 -24.80
N ALA A 161 2.96 -23.68 -25.81
CA ALA A 161 3.78 -23.03 -26.84
C ALA A 161 3.56 -21.50 -26.95
N GLY A 162 2.55 -20.95 -26.28
CA GLY A 162 2.18 -19.53 -26.34
C GLY A 162 2.61 -18.73 -25.11
N ASN A 163 2.39 -17.42 -25.16
CA ASN A 163 2.61 -16.56 -24.00
C ASN A 163 1.56 -16.87 -22.90
N ASN A 164 2.03 -16.98 -21.65
CA ASN A 164 1.22 -17.23 -20.46
C ASN A 164 1.17 -16.02 -19.52
N ASP A 165 1.74 -14.88 -19.92
CA ASP A 165 1.68 -13.66 -19.13
C ASP A 165 0.23 -13.13 -19.08
N PRO A 166 -0.21 -12.60 -17.92
CA PRO A 166 -1.52 -11.99 -17.79
C PRO A 166 -1.56 -10.63 -18.48
N LEU A 167 -2.77 -10.12 -18.74
CA LEU A 167 -2.96 -8.74 -19.16
C LEU A 167 -2.90 -7.82 -17.95
N TYR A 168 -2.08 -6.77 -18.00
CA TYR A 168 -2.05 -5.71 -16.99
C TYR A 168 -2.94 -4.54 -17.44
N VAL A 169 -3.82 -4.09 -16.55
CA VAL A 169 -4.72 -2.95 -16.78
C VAL A 169 -4.54 -1.97 -15.64
N VAL A 170 -4.23 -0.72 -15.97
CA VAL A 170 -3.93 0.32 -15.00
C VAL A 170 -4.85 1.49 -15.28
N ASP A 171 -5.75 1.77 -14.34
CA ASP A 171 -6.79 2.80 -14.50
C ASP A 171 -7.58 2.68 -15.83
N GLY A 172 -7.77 1.45 -16.30
CA GLY A 172 -8.47 1.14 -17.55
C GLY A 172 -7.59 1.10 -18.81
N LEU A 173 -6.31 1.45 -18.73
CA LEU A 173 -5.36 1.35 -19.84
C LEU A 173 -4.57 0.04 -19.77
N THR A 174 -4.48 -0.66 -20.90
CA THR A 174 -3.68 -1.89 -20.98
C THR A 174 -2.20 -1.57 -21.12
N ILE A 175 -1.37 -2.16 -20.27
CA ILE A 175 0.09 -2.04 -20.36
C ILE A 175 0.73 -3.43 -20.48
N GLU A 176 1.92 -3.48 -21.07
CA GLU A 176 2.68 -4.72 -21.21
C GLU A 176 3.59 -4.99 -20.00
N ASP A 177 4.01 -3.93 -19.29
CA ASP A 177 4.99 -4.04 -18.19
C ASP A 177 4.59 -3.24 -16.93
N ILE A 178 4.11 -3.97 -15.91
CA ILE A 178 3.75 -3.44 -14.59
C ILE A 178 4.94 -2.90 -13.79
N ASN A 179 6.17 -3.21 -14.20
CA ASN A 179 7.39 -2.83 -13.48
C ASN A 179 7.70 -1.33 -13.53
N SER A 180 7.04 -0.62 -14.45
CA SER A 180 7.13 0.84 -14.59
C SER A 180 6.30 1.60 -13.55
N ILE A 181 5.43 0.90 -12.81
CA ILE A 181 4.51 1.51 -11.85
C ILE A 181 5.15 1.50 -10.47
N ASN A 182 5.07 2.64 -9.81
CA ASN A 182 5.45 2.73 -8.41
C ASN A 182 4.36 2.10 -7.53
N ILE A 183 4.74 1.12 -6.70
CA ILE A 183 3.84 0.46 -5.75
C ILE A 183 3.15 1.44 -4.79
N ASN A 184 3.81 2.55 -4.47
CA ASN A 184 3.26 3.56 -3.57
C ASN A 184 2.13 4.38 -4.20
N ASP A 185 2.05 4.39 -5.52
CA ASP A 185 0.95 5.04 -6.26
C ASP A 185 -0.23 4.08 -6.46
N VAL A 186 -0.09 2.80 -6.08
CA VAL A 186 -1.16 1.79 -6.20
C VAL A 186 -2.11 1.88 -5.00
N ALA A 187 -3.40 2.07 -5.27
CA ALA A 187 -4.47 2.02 -4.28
C ALA A 187 -4.93 0.58 -4.03
N SER A 188 -5.19 -0.15 -5.11
CA SER A 188 -5.62 -1.55 -5.06
C SER A 188 -5.07 -2.33 -6.25
N MET A 189 -4.88 -3.63 -6.04
CA MET A 189 -4.65 -4.59 -7.11
C MET A 189 -5.69 -5.68 -7.06
N GLU A 190 -6.19 -6.05 -8.22
CA GLU A 190 -7.19 -7.07 -8.38
C GLU A 190 -6.78 -8.05 -9.46
N VAL A 191 -7.05 -9.32 -9.21
CA VAL A 191 -6.70 -10.38 -10.14
C VAL A 191 -7.96 -11.11 -10.57
N LEU A 192 -8.34 -10.91 -11.84
CA LEU A 192 -9.43 -11.63 -12.49
C LEU A 192 -8.91 -12.98 -12.98
N LYS A 193 -9.47 -14.06 -12.42
CA LYS A 193 -9.02 -15.42 -12.67
C LYS A 193 -9.96 -16.24 -13.55
N ASP A 194 -11.20 -15.78 -13.69
CA ASP A 194 -12.27 -16.50 -14.39
C ASP A 194 -12.60 -15.86 -15.73
N ALA A 195 -13.00 -16.71 -16.68
CA ALA A 195 -13.38 -16.32 -18.03
C ALA A 195 -14.55 -15.33 -18.07
N SER A 196 -15.48 -15.38 -17.09
CA SER A 196 -16.60 -14.43 -16.99
C SER A 196 -16.13 -13.03 -16.59
N ALA A 197 -15.14 -12.93 -15.70
CA ALA A 197 -14.56 -11.66 -15.27
C ALA A 197 -13.61 -11.07 -16.33
N THR A 198 -12.86 -11.93 -17.03
CA THR A 198 -11.94 -11.48 -18.09
C THR A 198 -12.60 -11.28 -19.45
N ALA A 199 -13.86 -11.70 -19.64
CA ALA A 199 -14.60 -11.58 -20.90
C ALA A 199 -14.60 -10.16 -21.48
N ILE A 200 -14.63 -9.14 -20.62
CA ILE A 200 -14.60 -7.73 -21.02
C ILE A 200 -13.31 -7.38 -21.77
N TYR A 201 -12.20 -8.04 -21.44
CA TYR A 201 -10.88 -7.84 -22.04
C TYR A 201 -10.60 -8.79 -23.22
N GLY A 202 -11.58 -9.65 -23.57
CA GLY A 202 -11.53 -10.55 -24.71
C GLY A 202 -10.38 -11.56 -24.65
N SER A 203 -9.83 -11.90 -25.82
CA SER A 203 -8.76 -12.91 -25.95
C SER A 203 -7.48 -12.55 -25.19
N ARG A 204 -7.23 -11.25 -24.95
CA ARG A 204 -6.08 -10.80 -24.16
C ARG A 204 -6.19 -11.14 -22.67
N GLY A 205 -7.42 -11.30 -22.16
CA GLY A 205 -7.68 -11.74 -20.78
C GLY A 205 -7.70 -13.26 -20.57
N ALA A 206 -7.35 -14.06 -21.59
CA ALA A 206 -7.40 -15.53 -21.51
C ALA A 206 -6.44 -16.12 -20.46
N ASN A 207 -5.34 -15.42 -20.17
CA ASN A 207 -4.36 -15.80 -19.14
C ASN A 207 -4.64 -15.15 -17.77
N GLY A 208 -5.82 -14.54 -17.60
CA GLY A 208 -6.15 -13.71 -16.46
C GLY A 208 -5.79 -12.24 -16.68
N VAL A 209 -6.37 -11.37 -15.85
CA VAL A 209 -6.16 -9.92 -15.90
C VAL A 209 -5.77 -9.43 -14.51
N VAL A 210 -4.71 -8.64 -14.43
CA VAL A 210 -4.30 -7.92 -13.22
C VAL A 210 -4.69 -6.47 -13.40
N LEU A 211 -5.65 -6.01 -12.61
CA LEU A 211 -6.08 -4.62 -12.56
C LEU A 211 -5.33 -3.93 -11.44
N VAL A 212 -4.85 -2.74 -11.76
CA VAL A 212 -4.17 -1.84 -10.84
C VAL A 212 -4.96 -0.55 -10.86
N THR A 213 -5.44 -0.12 -9.70
CA THR A 213 -6.05 1.20 -9.54
C THR A 213 -5.04 2.08 -8.82
N THR A 214 -4.76 3.26 -9.37
CA THR A 214 -3.86 4.22 -8.75
C THR A 214 -4.57 5.08 -7.71
N LYS A 215 -3.80 5.60 -6.75
CA LYS A 215 -4.29 6.53 -5.73
C LYS A 215 -4.74 7.81 -6.42
N THR A 216 -5.97 8.23 -6.13
CA THR A 216 -6.52 9.51 -6.56
C THR A 216 -6.52 10.50 -5.40
N GLY A 217 -6.59 11.80 -5.69
CA GLY A 217 -6.64 12.83 -4.66
C GLY A 217 -7.90 12.69 -3.81
N GLU A 218 -7.73 12.55 -2.50
CA GLU A 218 -8.85 12.56 -1.55
C GLU A 218 -9.28 14.00 -1.24
N LYS A 219 -10.59 14.21 -1.05
CA LYS A 219 -11.10 15.49 -0.58
C LYS A 219 -10.55 15.79 0.81
N GLY A 220 -9.95 16.96 0.98
CA GLY A 220 -9.38 17.37 2.25
C GLY A 220 -8.09 18.18 2.12
N PRO A 221 -7.49 18.55 3.26
CA PRO A 221 -6.26 19.32 3.28
C PRO A 221 -5.13 18.55 2.61
N ALA A 222 -4.22 19.28 1.96
CA ALA A 222 -3.06 18.69 1.32
C ALA A 222 -2.23 17.89 2.34
N ARG A 223 -2.02 16.60 2.06
CA ARG A 223 -1.13 15.71 2.78
C ARG A 223 0.14 15.53 1.98
N VAL A 224 1.27 15.75 2.62
CA VAL A 224 2.60 15.53 2.05
C VAL A 224 3.22 14.38 2.82
N ALA A 225 3.58 13.30 2.12
CA ALA A 225 4.31 12.18 2.70
C ALA A 225 5.68 12.07 2.03
N PHE A 226 6.71 11.94 2.87
CA PHE A 226 8.07 11.71 2.42
C PHE A 226 8.57 10.41 3.03
N GLU A 227 8.91 9.46 2.19
CA GLU A 227 9.36 8.13 2.56
C GLU A 227 10.78 7.94 2.06
N THR A 228 11.65 7.41 2.92
CA THR A 228 13.01 7.03 2.51
C THR A 228 13.40 5.74 3.19
N TYR A 229 14.11 4.89 2.46
CA TYR A 229 14.69 3.69 3.02
C TYR A 229 16.09 3.45 2.45
N TYR A 230 16.95 2.88 3.30
CA TYR A 230 18.31 2.49 2.97
C TYR A 230 18.52 1.03 3.38
N GLY A 231 19.20 0.26 2.54
CA GLY A 231 19.47 -1.15 2.81
C GLY A 231 20.73 -1.64 2.12
N VAL A 232 21.14 -2.86 2.46
CA VAL A 232 22.27 -3.53 1.83
C VAL A 232 21.81 -4.90 1.34
N SER A 233 21.92 -5.13 0.04
CA SER A 233 21.64 -6.42 -0.58
C SER A 233 22.87 -7.32 -0.48
N LYS A 234 22.65 -8.59 -0.10
CA LYS A 234 23.68 -9.64 -0.06
C LYS A 234 23.10 -10.93 -0.63
N VAL A 235 23.96 -11.81 -1.12
CA VAL A 235 23.57 -13.15 -1.53
C VAL A 235 23.02 -13.91 -0.31
N PHE A 236 21.86 -14.52 -0.47
CA PHE A 236 21.18 -15.25 0.61
C PHE A 236 21.91 -16.56 0.96
N GLN A 237 22.41 -17.26 -0.04
CA GLN A 237 23.12 -18.53 0.10
C GLN A 237 24.19 -18.68 -0.99
N SER A 238 25.42 -18.99 -0.60
CA SER A 238 26.48 -19.48 -1.48
C SER A 238 26.41 -21.01 -1.57
N LEU A 239 26.92 -21.56 -2.67
CA LEU A 239 27.07 -23.00 -2.80
C LEU A 239 28.29 -23.47 -2.01
N ASP A 240 28.15 -24.56 -1.27
CA ASP A 240 29.29 -25.24 -0.67
C ASP A 240 30.03 -25.98 -1.80
N VAL A 241 31.23 -25.51 -2.12
CA VAL A 241 32.08 -26.07 -3.17
C VAL A 241 33.32 -26.68 -2.55
N MET A 242 33.86 -27.71 -3.20
CA MET A 242 35.11 -28.32 -2.78
C MET A 242 36.27 -27.33 -2.89
N THR A 243 37.14 -27.34 -1.91
CA THR A 243 38.46 -26.70 -2.00
C THR A 243 39.33 -27.43 -3.04
N PRO A 244 40.41 -26.82 -3.55
CA PRO A 244 41.31 -27.49 -4.51
C PRO A 244 41.88 -28.82 -4.00
N ALA A 245 42.17 -28.91 -2.70
CA ALA A 245 42.66 -30.14 -2.08
C ALA A 245 41.58 -31.22 -2.00
N GLU A 246 40.36 -30.87 -1.58
CA GLU A 246 39.22 -31.80 -1.54
C GLU A 246 38.85 -32.31 -2.93
N PHE A 247 38.95 -31.45 -3.95
CA PHE A 247 38.76 -31.86 -5.34
C PHE A 247 39.82 -32.89 -5.78
N ALA A 248 41.10 -32.63 -5.48
CA ALA A 248 42.19 -33.55 -5.81
C ALA A 248 42.05 -34.91 -5.09
N GLU A 249 41.67 -34.90 -3.80
CA GLU A 249 41.36 -36.11 -3.04
C GLU A 249 40.16 -36.86 -3.63
N GLY A 250 39.12 -36.14 -4.03
CA GLY A 250 37.93 -36.70 -4.67
C GLY A 250 38.24 -37.38 -6.01
N VAL A 251 39.12 -36.79 -6.84
CA VAL A 251 39.56 -37.40 -8.11
C VAL A 251 40.33 -38.69 -7.86
N ASN A 252 41.29 -38.68 -6.94
CA ASN A 252 42.05 -39.88 -6.61
C ASN A 252 41.15 -41.00 -6.07
N PHE A 253 40.18 -40.64 -5.23
CA PHE A 253 39.22 -41.59 -4.68
C PHE A 253 38.30 -42.18 -5.75
N ALA A 254 37.76 -41.35 -6.65
CA ALA A 254 36.82 -41.77 -7.68
C ALA A 254 37.46 -42.67 -8.74
N GLU A 255 38.68 -42.35 -9.17
CA GLU A 255 39.40 -43.09 -10.21
C GLU A 255 40.18 -44.29 -9.66
N GLY A 256 40.39 -44.36 -8.34
CA GLY A 256 41.23 -45.38 -7.71
C GLY A 256 42.70 -45.34 -8.15
N LEU A 257 43.12 -44.20 -8.72
CA LEU A 257 44.45 -43.93 -9.26
C LEU A 257 45.00 -42.66 -8.61
N GLU A 258 46.31 -42.61 -8.38
CA GLU A 258 46.98 -41.45 -7.81
C GLU A 258 47.29 -40.43 -8.91
N TRP A 259 46.28 -39.66 -9.32
CA TRP A 259 46.43 -38.55 -10.27
C TRP A 259 47.14 -37.34 -9.63
N TYR A 260 46.92 -37.16 -8.32
CA TYR A 260 47.60 -36.16 -7.49
C TYR A 260 48.37 -36.86 -6.37
N THR A 261 49.64 -36.54 -6.21
CA THR A 261 50.45 -37.09 -5.10
C THR A 261 50.02 -36.51 -3.76
N ALA A 262 50.33 -37.23 -2.67
CA ALA A 262 50.10 -36.72 -1.31
C ALA A 262 50.76 -35.36 -1.04
N GLN A 263 51.91 -35.07 -1.66
CA GLN A 263 52.59 -33.79 -1.52
C GLN A 263 51.85 -32.67 -2.27
N GLU A 264 51.39 -32.91 -3.50
CA GLU A 264 50.60 -31.94 -4.26
C GLU A 264 49.29 -31.59 -3.56
N ILE A 265 48.62 -32.56 -2.94
CA ILE A 265 47.41 -32.32 -2.14
C ILE A 265 47.73 -31.46 -0.91
N ALA A 266 48.85 -31.72 -0.22
CA ALA A 266 49.29 -30.91 0.91
C ALA A 266 49.62 -29.47 0.49
N ASP A 267 50.25 -29.29 -0.67
CA ASP A 267 50.57 -27.97 -1.24
C ASP A 267 49.28 -27.23 -1.64
N LEU A 268 48.30 -27.90 -2.25
CA LEU A 268 46.98 -27.33 -2.55
C LEU A 268 46.21 -26.93 -1.29
N ARG A 269 46.32 -27.71 -0.22
CA ARG A 269 45.67 -27.42 1.07
C ARG A 269 46.28 -26.19 1.74
N THR A 270 47.60 -26.02 1.66
CA THR A 270 48.28 -24.83 2.20
C THR A 270 48.09 -23.59 1.33
N GLY A 271 47.94 -23.77 0.01
CA GLY A 271 47.62 -22.69 -0.94
C GLY A 271 46.20 -22.13 -0.82
N GLY A 272 45.28 -22.80 -0.12
CA GLY A 272 43.95 -22.30 0.27
C GLY A 272 42.93 -22.15 -0.87
N GLY A 273 43.36 -22.06 -2.13
CA GLY A 273 42.49 -21.82 -3.27
C GLY A 273 41.91 -20.41 -3.30
N GLU A 274 41.00 -20.18 -4.24
CA GLU A 274 40.31 -18.89 -4.41
C GLU A 274 38.79 -19.12 -4.38
N ASP A 275 38.08 -18.36 -3.54
CA ASP A 275 36.62 -18.38 -3.53
C ASP A 275 36.07 -17.47 -4.64
N TRP A 276 35.72 -18.10 -5.76
CA TRP A 276 35.14 -17.40 -6.89
C TRP A 276 33.77 -16.77 -6.57
N GLN A 277 32.99 -17.32 -5.63
CA GLN A 277 31.69 -16.75 -5.26
C GLN A 277 31.88 -15.45 -4.48
N ASP A 278 32.84 -15.38 -3.56
CA ASP A 278 33.17 -14.14 -2.84
C ASP A 278 33.76 -13.07 -3.77
N ARG A 279 34.52 -13.47 -4.81
CA ARG A 279 35.04 -12.54 -5.83
C ARG A 279 33.96 -11.97 -6.73
N LEU A 280 32.97 -12.78 -7.11
CA LEU A 280 31.92 -12.40 -8.06
C LEU A 280 30.79 -11.62 -7.39
N PHE A 281 30.45 -11.97 -6.15
CA PHE A 281 29.37 -11.34 -5.42
C PHE A 281 29.87 -10.27 -4.47
N ARG A 282 29.07 -9.22 -4.27
CA ARG A 282 29.39 -8.17 -3.31
C ARG A 282 28.14 -7.74 -2.56
N LYS A 283 28.37 -7.19 -1.36
CA LYS A 283 27.33 -6.46 -0.62
C LYS A 283 27.07 -5.14 -1.36
N ALA A 284 25.84 -4.93 -1.79
CA ALA A 284 25.45 -3.76 -2.58
C ALA A 284 24.51 -2.86 -1.77
N PRO A 285 24.92 -1.64 -1.37
CA PRO A 285 24.02 -0.69 -0.74
C PRO A 285 22.99 -0.21 -1.76
N PHE A 286 21.76 0.00 -1.30
CA PHE A 286 20.68 0.61 -2.08
C PHE A 286 19.93 1.62 -1.21
N TRP A 287 19.39 2.63 -1.86
CA TRP A 287 18.62 3.69 -1.21
C TRP A 287 17.43 4.05 -2.09
N ASN A 288 16.38 4.54 -1.48
CA ASN A 288 15.21 5.06 -2.16
C ASN A 288 14.67 6.26 -1.38
N ALA A 289 14.13 7.22 -2.13
CA ALA A 289 13.44 8.37 -1.58
C ALA A 289 12.23 8.65 -2.46
N GLN A 290 11.09 8.85 -1.83
CA GLN A 290 9.84 9.17 -2.48
C GLN A 290 9.14 10.31 -1.77
N LEU A 291 8.61 11.23 -2.57
CA LEU A 291 7.74 12.30 -2.13
C LEU A 291 6.38 12.10 -2.79
N SER A 292 5.31 12.06 -2.00
CA SER A 292 3.94 12.05 -2.49
C SER A 292 3.15 13.21 -1.89
N VAL A 293 2.27 13.77 -2.70
CA VAL A 293 1.37 14.85 -2.31
C VAL A 293 -0.04 14.44 -2.71
N SER A 294 -0.96 14.39 -1.76
CA SER A 294 -2.37 14.12 -1.99
C SER A 294 -3.23 15.25 -1.41
N GLY A 295 -4.37 15.52 -2.04
CA GLY A 295 -5.30 16.56 -1.62
C GLY A 295 -6.26 16.92 -2.76
N GLY A 296 -7.44 17.40 -2.41
CA GLY A 296 -8.50 17.66 -3.37
C GLY A 296 -9.62 18.51 -2.78
N SER A 297 -10.35 19.21 -3.65
CA SER A 297 -11.52 20.04 -3.35
C SER A 297 -12.83 19.30 -3.63
#